data_AF-A0A7X7NN96-F1
#
_entry.id   AF-A0A7X7NN96-F1
#
_cell.length_a   1.000
_cell.length_b   1.000
_cell.length_c   1.000
_cell.angle_alpha   90.00
_cell.angle_beta   90.00
_cell.angle_gamma   90.00
#
_symmetry.space_group_name_H-M   'P 1'
#
loop_
_entity.id
_entity.type
_entity.pdbx_description
1 polymer ?
#
loop_
_entity_poly.entity_id
_entity_poly.type
_entity_poly.pdbx_seq_one_letter_code
_entity_poly.pdbx_strand_id
1 'polypeptide(L)' 'MNEPGHGHSVAAWTGTLLLLLSSVLLAVGIFFGWDWATWSGVAVAIVGIGAWWGLNAAGYDEAHWHER' A
#
# COMPACT_ATOMS: atom_id res chain seq x y z
N MET A 1 16.30 24.12 2.53
CA MET A 1 16.15 22.93 3.39
C MET A 1 15.17 22.07 2.63
N ASN A 2 15.56 20.90 2.14
CA ASN A 2 14.63 20.01 1.45
C ASN A 2 13.65 19.51 2.51
N GLU A 3 12.40 19.97 2.51
CA GLU A 3 11.39 19.42 3.41
C GLU A 3 11.32 17.90 3.21
N PRO A 4 11.35 17.09 4.28
CA PRO A 4 11.13 15.65 4.17
C PRO A 4 9.80 15.44 3.47
N GLY A 5 9.81 14.63 2.40
CA GLY A 5 8.62 14.27 1.64
C GLY A 5 7.46 13.91 2.57
N HIS A 6 6.31 14.55 2.37
CA HIS A 6 5.17 14.56 3.30
C HIS A 6 4.29 13.30 3.19
N GLY A 7 4.77 12.23 2.54
CA GLY A 7 3.95 11.04 2.29
C GLY A 7 2.77 11.33 1.36
N HIS A 8 2.84 12.41 0.58
CA HIS A 8 1.83 12.84 -0.38
C HIS A 8 2.13 12.33 -1.80
N SER A 9 3.01 11.34 -1.94
CA SER A 9 3.22 10.61 -3.19
C SER A 9 2.08 9.62 -3.47
N VAL A 10 1.79 9.41 -4.75
CA VAL A 10 0.85 8.38 -5.24
C VAL A 10 1.29 6.98 -4.81
N ALA A 11 2.60 6.70 -4.83
CA ALA A 11 3.13 5.43 -4.36
C ALA A 11 2.85 5.20 -2.87
N ALA A 12 3.07 6.23 -2.05
CA ALA A 12 2.81 6.18 -0.61
C ALA A 12 1.33 5.92 -0.30
N TRP A 13 0.41 6.67 -0.91
CA TRP A 13 -1.04 6.49 -0.67
C TRP A 13 -1.57 5.17 -1.23
N THR A 14 -1.10 4.74 -2.40
CA THR A 14 -1.53 3.47 -3.01
C THR A 14 -1.15 2.28 -2.15
N GLY A 15 0.12 2.21 -1.71
CA GLY A 15 0.58 1.17 -0.80
C GLY A 15 -0.21 1.19 0.52
N THR A 16 -0.40 2.38 1.09
CA THR A 16 -1.12 2.54 2.36
C THR A 16 -2.56 2.04 2.27
N LEU A 17 -3.32 2.43 1.25
CA LEU A 17 -4.72 2.00 1.08
C LEU A 17 -4.84 0.49 0.93
N LEU A 18 -3.95 -0.13 0.15
CA LEU A 18 -3.94 -1.58 -0.05
C LEU A 18 -3.61 -2.32 1.25
N LEU A 19 -2.62 -1.85 2.01
CA LEU A 19 -2.27 -2.44 3.30
C LEU A 19 -3.36 -2.25 4.36
N LEU A 20 -4.07 -1.11 4.32
CA LEU A 20 -5.23 -0.86 5.19
C LEU A 20 -6.37 -1.83 4.87
N LEU A 21 -6.69 -1.99 3.58
CA LEU A 21 -7.72 -2.92 3.11
C LEU A 21 -7.38 -4.36 3.48
N SER A 22 -6.13 -4.78 3.27
CA SER A 22 -5.61 -6.07 3.72
C SER A 22 -5.83 -6.27 5.22
N SER A 23 -5.50 -5.27 6.04
CA SER A 23 -5.65 -5.35 7.49
C SER A 23 -7.10 -5.55 7.92
N VAL A 24 -8.04 -4.85 7.26
CA VAL A 24 -9.48 -5.03 7.49
C VAL A 24 -9.93 -6.44 7.09
N LEU A 25 -9.52 -6.93 5.91
CA LEU A 25 -9.87 -8.28 5.45
C LEU A 25 -9.35 -9.37 6.38
N LEU A 26 -8.10 -9.24 6.84
CA LEU A 26 -7.51 -10.18 7.80
C LEU A 26 -8.22 -10.14 9.15
N ALA A 27 -8.49 -8.94 9.69
CA ALA A 27 -9.17 -8.79 10.97
C ALA A 27 -10.58 -9.40 10.94
N VAL A 28 -11.38 -9.05 9.92
CA VAL A 28 -12.74 -9.59 9.74
C VAL A 28 -12.69 -11.09 9.44
N GLY A 29 -11.76 -11.53 8.58
CA GLY A 29 -11.60 -12.94 8.21
C GLY A 29 -11.28 -13.83 9.40
N ILE A 30 -10.32 -13.42 10.24
CA ILE A 30 -9.95 -14.16 11.45
C ILE A 30 -11.10 -14.11 12.48
N PHE A 31 -11.70 -12.94 12.69
CA PHE A 31 -12.75 -12.77 13.69
C PHE A 31 -13.99 -13.63 13.41
N PHE A 32 -14.43 -13.72 12.15
CA PHE A 32 -15.60 -14.51 11.75
C PHE A 32 -15.26 -15.92 11.26
N GLY A 33 -13.99 -16.31 11.22
CA GLY A 33 -13.55 -17.60 10.66
C GLY A 33 -13.80 -17.74 9.16
N TRP A 34 -13.74 -16.63 8.42
CA TRP A 34 -13.95 -16.62 6.97
C TRP A 34 -12.64 -16.82 6.22
N ASP A 35 -12.38 -18.06 5.82
CA ASP A 35 -11.16 -18.43 5.08
C ASP A 35 -10.97 -17.59 3.81
N TRP A 36 -12.05 -17.31 3.07
CA TRP A 36 -11.99 -16.50 1.85
C TRP A 36 -11.47 -15.09 2.11
N ALA A 37 -11.91 -14.46 3.22
CA ALA A 37 -11.52 -13.10 3.57
C ALA A 37 -10.07 -13.06 4.07
N THR A 38 -9.67 -14.06 4.86
CA THR A 38 -8.30 -14.20 5.36
C THR A 38 -7.31 -14.33 4.20
N TRP A 39 -7.54 -15.26 3.27
CA TRP A 39 -6.63 -15.45 2.12
C TRP A 39 -6.67 -14.28 1.14
N SER A 40 -7.82 -13.64 0.95
CA SER A 40 -7.91 -12.40 0.17
C SER A 40 -7.07 -11.28 0.81
N GLY A 41 -7.12 -11.15 2.14
CA GLY A 41 -6.30 -10.20 2.89
C GLY A 41 -4.80 -10.43 2.68
N VAL A 42 -4.34 -11.68 2.81
CA VAL A 42 -2.93 -12.04 2.53
C VAL A 42 -2.51 -11.66 1.11
N ALA A 43 -3.34 -11.98 0.10
CA ALA A 43 -3.06 -11.64 -1.28
C ALA A 43 -2.99 -10.11 -1.50
N VAL A 44 -3.94 -9.36 -0.93
CA VAL A 44 -3.96 -7.89 -1.02
C VAL A 44 -2.74 -7.27 -0.32
N ALA A 45 -2.27 -7.84 0.80
CA ALA A 45 -1.04 -7.38 1.46
C ALA A 45 0.17 -7.43 0.52
N ILE A 46 0.34 -8.58 -0.15
CA ILE A 46 1.44 -8.81 -1.09
C ILE A 46 1.35 -7.83 -2.26
N VAL A 47 0.14 -7.64 -2.82
CA VAL A 47 -0.10 -6.66 -3.88
C VAL A 47 0.18 -5.23 -3.40
N GLY A 48 -0.17 -4.88 -2.17
CA GLY A 48 0.10 -3.56 -1.58
C GLY A 48 1.60 -3.24 -1.50
N ILE A 49 2.39 -4.20 -1.01
CA ILE A 49 3.85 -4.07 -0.95
C ILE A 49 4.43 -3.97 -2.37
N GLY A 50 3.98 -4.84 -3.28
CA GLY A 50 4.42 -4.84 -4.68
C GLY A 50 4.08 -3.56 -5.41
N ALA A 51 2.88 -3.00 -5.20
CA ALA A 51 2.43 -1.76 -5.81
C ALA A 51 3.25 -0.57 -5.30
N TRP A 52 3.52 -0.49 -3.99
CA TRP A 52 4.38 0.57 -3.43
C TRP A 52 5.78 0.53 -4.04
N TRP A 53 6.40 -0.64 -4.07
CA TRP A 53 7.74 -0.81 -4.66
C TRP A 53 7.76 -0.50 -6.16
N GLY A 54 6.79 -1.03 -6.91
CA GLY A 54 6.69 -0.82 -8.35
C GLY A 54 6.41 0.63 -8.74
N LEU A 55 5.57 1.33 -7.97
CA LEU A 55 5.28 2.75 -8.20
C LEU A 55 6.50 3.62 -7.89
N ASN A 56 7.23 3.36 -6.80
CA ASN A 56 8.50 4.03 -6.53
C ASN A 56 9.51 3.80 -7.67
N ALA A 57 9.63 2.57 -8.16
CA ALA A 57 10.53 2.25 -9.27
C ALA A 57 10.12 2.92 -10.59
N ALA A 58 8.81 3.10 -10.82
CA ALA A 58 8.26 3.77 -12.01
C ALA A 58 8.33 5.30 -11.94
N GLY A 59 9.00 5.84 -10.92
CA GLY A 59 9.14 7.26 -10.72
C GLY A 59 8.22 7.74 -9.63
N TYR A 60 6.97 7.29 -9.48
CA TYR A 60 5.87 7.87 -8.65
C TYR A 60 6.12 8.22 -7.16
N ASP A 61 7.34 8.19 -6.65
CA ASP A 61 7.79 8.70 -5.35
C ASP A 61 7.66 10.24 -5.22
N GLU A 62 8.20 10.85 -4.17
CA GLU A 62 8.19 12.33 -4.04
C GLU A 62 9.41 13.00 -4.71
N ALA A 63 10.54 12.31 -4.82
CA ALA A 63 11.78 12.88 -5.35
C ALA A 63 11.63 13.27 -6.82
N HIS A 64 11.05 12.41 -7.65
CA HIS A 64 10.86 12.68 -9.07
C HIS A 64 9.76 13.72 -9.38
N TRP A 65 8.86 14.02 -8.43
CA TRP A 65 7.74 14.95 -8.64
C TRP A 65 8.23 16.39 -8.68
N HIS A 66 9.27 16.70 -7.91
CA HIS A 66 9.90 18.02 -7.89
C HIS A 66 10.92 18.23 -9.02
N GLU A 67 11.26 17.17 -9.76
CA GLU A 67 12.19 17.22 -10.91
C GLU A 67 11.47 17.48 -12.24
N ARG A 68 10.14 17.65 -12.25
CA ARG A 68 9.33 17.94 -13.43
C ARG A 68 8.92 19.40 -13.56
#